data_AF-A0A246B9S4-F1
#
_entry.id   AF-A0A246B9S4-F1
#
_cell.length_a   1.000
_cell.length_b   1.000
_cell.length_c   1.000
_cell.angle_alpha   90.00
_cell.angle_beta   90.00
_cell.angle_gamma   90.00
#
_symmetry.space_group_name_H-M   'P 1'
#
loop_
_entity.id
_entity.type
_entity.pdbx_description
1 polymer ?
#
loop_
_entity_poly.entity_id
_entity_poly.type
_entity_poly.pdbx_seq_one_letter_code
_entity_poly.pdbx_strand_id
1 'polypeptide(L)'
;MEPINNKNIKYERARKRMKEIKGFYIHALFFVLVNILLIIMKFIYGEHVVGEPRIKISQFLTIILWGVGLLAHGLSVFLPNFIFGKNWEEKKIRELMERNRNLKI
;
A
#
# COMPACT_ATOMS: atom_id res chain seq x y z
N MET A 1 -36.19 -5.09 8.36
CA MET A 1 -34.75 -4.79 8.51
C MET A 1 -34.13 -6.00 9.20
N GLU A 2 -33.19 -6.69 8.55
CA GLU A 2 -32.50 -7.83 9.18
C GLU A 2 -31.74 -7.36 10.45
N PRO A 3 -31.76 -8.15 11.53
CA PRO A 3 -31.01 -7.82 12.73
C PRO A 3 -29.51 -7.78 12.40
N ILE A 4 -28.88 -6.69 12.81
CA ILE A 4 -27.49 -6.40 12.48
C ILE A 4 -26.59 -7.45 13.13
N ASN A 5 -26.14 -8.45 12.35
CA ASN A 5 -25.27 -9.49 12.85
C ASN A 5 -23.86 -8.93 13.09
N ASN A 6 -23.55 -8.58 14.33
CA ASN A 6 -22.26 -8.04 14.76
C ASN A 6 -21.07 -8.94 14.34
N LYS A 7 -21.27 -10.27 14.26
CA LYS A 7 -20.25 -11.20 13.77
C LYS A 7 -19.89 -10.96 12.29
N ASN A 8 -20.88 -10.69 11.43
CA ASN A 8 -20.65 -10.41 10.00
C ASN A 8 -19.88 -9.09 9.80
N ILE A 9 -20.19 -8.04 10.58
CA ILE A 9 -19.48 -6.75 10.49
C ILE A 9 -18.00 -6.89 10.87
N LYS A 10 -17.71 -7.62 11.96
CA LYS A 10 -16.32 -7.87 12.39
C LYS A 10 -15.56 -8.70 11.34
N TYR A 11 -16.20 -9.71 10.77
CA TYR A 11 -15.61 -10.55 9.72
C TYR A 11 -15.29 -9.76 8.45
N GLU A 12 -16.25 -8.99 7.93
CA GLU A 12 -16.07 -8.17 6.72
C GLU A 12 -14.98 -7.11 6.91
N ARG A 13 -14.86 -6.53 8.11
CA ARG A 13 -13.78 -5.60 8.45
C ARG A 13 -12.42 -6.29 8.40
N ALA A 14 -12.28 -7.44 9.06
CA ALA A 14 -11.04 -8.22 9.05
C ALA A 14 -10.66 -8.64 7.61
N ARG A 15 -11.65 -9.04 6.81
CA ARG A 15 -11.47 -9.41 5.40
C ARG A 15 -11.00 -8.23 4.54
N LYS A 16 -11.64 -7.06 4.66
CA LYS A 16 -11.21 -5.84 3.96
C LYS A 16 -9.78 -5.47 4.34
N ARG A 17 -9.48 -5.49 5.63
CA ARG A 17 -8.15 -5.20 6.15
C ARG A 17 -7.07 -6.13 5.61
N MET A 18 -7.36 -7.44 5.60
CA MET A 18 -6.48 -8.45 5.02
C MET A 18 -6.24 -8.20 3.53
N LYS A 19 -7.25 -7.77 2.77
CA LYS A 19 -7.12 -7.46 1.34
C LYS A 19 -6.19 -6.26 1.09
N GLU A 20 -6.33 -5.19 1.88
CA GLU A 20 -5.45 -4.00 1.80
C GLU A 20 -4.00 -4.36 2.13
N ILE A 21 -3.77 -5.11 3.21
CA ILE A 21 -2.45 -5.56 3.62
C ILE A 21 -1.82 -6.47 2.54
N LYS A 22 -2.58 -7.43 1.99
CA LYS A 22 -2.11 -8.27 0.87
C LYS A 22 -1.74 -7.41 -0.34
N GLY A 23 -2.56 -6.42 -0.69
CA GLY A 23 -2.29 -5.50 -1.79
C GLY A 23 -0.96 -4.77 -1.64
N PHE A 24 -0.69 -4.24 -0.44
CA PHE A 24 0.58 -3.61 -0.13
C PHE A 24 1.76 -4.59 -0.27
N TYR A 25 1.67 -5.80 0.30
CA TYR A 25 2.76 -6.79 0.20
C TYR A 25 3.05 -7.22 -1.22
N ILE A 26 2.02 -7.39 -2.07
CA ILE A 26 2.21 -7.69 -3.49
C ILE A 26 2.96 -6.54 -4.16
N HIS A 27 2.55 -5.29 -3.91
CA HIS A 27 3.20 -4.12 -4.49
C HIS A 27 4.66 -3.99 -4.03
N ALA A 28 4.92 -4.20 -2.74
CA ALA A 28 6.26 -4.21 -2.15
C ALA A 28 7.14 -5.34 -2.73
N LEU A 29 6.58 -6.53 -2.91
CA LEU A 29 7.27 -7.67 -3.50
C LEU A 29 7.70 -7.38 -4.94
N PHE A 30 6.78 -6.88 -5.78
CA PHE A 30 7.12 -6.51 -7.15
C PHE A 30 8.14 -5.37 -7.20
N PHE A 31 8.03 -4.38 -6.31
CA PHE A 31 9.04 -3.34 -6.17
C PHE A 31 10.43 -3.94 -5.92
N VAL A 32 10.57 -4.83 -4.93
CA VAL A 32 11.87 -5.46 -4.62
C VAL A 32 12.36 -6.34 -5.78
N LEU A 33 11.50 -7.20 -6.33
CA LEU A 33 11.86 -8.11 -7.42
C LEU A 33 12.32 -7.37 -8.68
N VAL A 34 11.59 -6.34 -9.10
CA VAL A 34 11.95 -5.53 -10.28
C VAL A 34 13.25 -4.78 -10.05
N ASN A 35 13.46 -4.19 -8.87
CA ASN A 35 14.70 -3.51 -8.54
C ASN A 35 15.91 -4.47 -8.52
N ILE A 36 15.75 -5.66 -7.93
CA ILE A 36 16.79 -6.71 -7.97
C ILE A 36 17.09 -7.12 -9.41
N LEU A 37 16.06 -7.35 -10.23
CA LEU A 37 16.23 -7.70 -11.64
C LEU A 37 16.98 -6.59 -12.40
N LEU A 38 16.65 -5.32 -12.17
CA LEU A 38 17.35 -4.19 -12.78
C LEU A 38 18.82 -4.13 -12.38
N ILE A 39 19.15 -4.40 -11.11
CA ILE A 39 20.54 -4.45 -10.62
C ILE A 39 21.29 -5.62 -11.28
N ILE A 40 20.67 -6.81 -11.33
CA ILE A 40 21.25 -8.00 -11.96
C ILE A 40 21.48 -7.75 -13.46
N MET A 41 20.50 -7.20 -14.16
CA MET A 41 20.62 -6.87 -15.59
C MET A 41 21.75 -5.85 -15.83
N LYS A 42 21.88 -4.84 -14.96
CA LYS A 42 22.98 -3.89 -15.01
C LYS A 42 24.34 -4.55 -14.70
N PHE A 43 24.37 -5.57 -13.86
CA PHE A 43 25.62 -6.29 -13.54
C PHE A 43 26.03 -7.26 -14.67
N ILE A 44 25.08 -7.97 -15.27
CA ILE A 44 25.33 -8.97 -16.32
C ILE A 44 25.56 -8.31 -17.68
N TYR A 45 24.73 -7.34 -18.05
CA TYR A 45 24.72 -6.70 -19.37
C TYR A 45 25.26 -5.28 -19.36
N GLY A 46 25.60 -4.74 -18.19
CA GLY A 46 26.22 -3.42 -18.10
C GLY A 46 27.61 -3.47 -18.68
N GLU A 47 27.71 -3.16 -19.96
CA GLU A 47 28.97 -2.81 -20.60
C GLU A 47 29.78 -1.90 -19.68
N HIS A 48 31.03 -2.29 -19.48
CA HIS A 48 32.08 -1.44 -18.98
C HIS A 48 32.16 -0.19 -19.88
N VAL A 49 31.34 0.84 -19.63
CA VAL A 49 31.55 2.13 -20.27
C VAL A 49 32.63 2.85 -19.49
N VAL A 50 33.87 2.45 -19.80
CA VAL A 50 35.13 3.09 -19.43
C VAL A 50 34.96 4.62 -19.50
N GLY A 51 35.19 5.31 -18.37
CA GLY A 51 35.58 6.72 -18.40
C GLY A 51 34.60 7.80 -17.91
N GLU A 52 33.38 7.51 -17.49
CA GLU A 52 32.51 8.55 -16.89
C GLU A 52 31.81 8.05 -15.62
N PRO A 53 31.73 8.85 -14.54
CA PRO A 53 30.88 8.54 -13.39
C PRO A 53 29.40 8.71 -13.80
N ARG A 54 28.88 7.75 -14.57
CA ARG A 54 27.50 7.71 -15.09
C ARG A 54 26.50 7.32 -14.00
N ILE A 55 26.59 7.90 -12.81
CA ILE A 55 25.46 7.93 -11.86
C ILE A 55 24.49 8.97 -12.42
N LYS A 56 23.74 8.60 -13.46
CA LYS A 56 22.68 9.47 -13.97
C LYS A 56 21.57 9.49 -12.93
N ILE A 57 21.22 10.68 -12.44
CA ILE A 57 20.06 10.89 -11.56
C ILE A 57 18.81 10.17 -12.10
N SER A 58 18.67 10.07 -13.42
CA SER A 58 17.59 9.33 -14.09
C SER A 58 17.48 7.85 -13.70
N GLN A 59 18.58 7.17 -13.34
CA GLN A 59 18.54 5.77 -12.88
C GLN A 59 17.93 5.64 -11.48
N PHE A 60 18.10 6.67 -10.64
CA PHE A 60 17.56 6.70 -9.28
C PHE A 60 16.15 7.30 -9.23
N LEU A 61 15.79 8.18 -10.17
CA LEU A 61 14.45 8.76 -10.25
C LEU A 61 13.35 7.69 -10.31
N THR A 62 13.54 6.62 -11.07
CA THR A 62 12.57 5.51 -11.13
C THR A 62 12.38 4.85 -9.77
N ILE A 63 13.48 4.57 -9.06
CA ILE A 63 13.45 3.95 -7.72
C ILE A 63 12.85 4.91 -6.70
N ILE A 64 13.18 6.19 -6.77
CA ILE A 64 12.66 7.23 -5.87
C ILE A 64 11.15 7.42 -6.09
N LEU A 65 10.68 7.56 -7.33
CA LEU A 65 9.26 7.71 -7.63
C LEU A 65 8.44 6.50 -7.17
N TRP A 66 8.92 5.30 -7.47
CA TRP A 66 8.26 4.07 -7.03
C TRP A 66 8.35 3.89 -5.52
N GLY A 67 9.47 4.29 -4.90
CA GLY A 67 9.66 4.27 -3.46
C GLY A 67 8.70 5.21 -2.73
N VAL A 68 8.48 6.42 -3.26
CA VAL A 68 7.48 7.37 -2.74
C VAL A 68 6.07 6.80 -2.90
N GLY A 69 5.75 6.17 -4.04
CA GLY A 69 4.47 5.49 -4.25
C GLY A 69 4.23 4.35 -3.24
N LEU A 70 5.26 3.52 -3.01
CA LEU A 70 5.21 2.44 -2.03
C LEU A 70 5.06 2.98 -0.60
N LEU A 71 5.79 4.04 -0.25
CA LEU A 71 5.65 4.73 1.03
C LEU A 71 4.24 5.29 1.23
N ALA A 72 3.71 6.00 0.23
CA ALA A 72 2.35 6.55 0.30
C ALA A 72 1.29 5.45 0.46
N HIS A 73 1.42 4.33 -0.26
CA HIS A 73 0.54 3.17 -0.09
C HIS A 73 0.66 2.58 1.31
N GLY A 74 1.90 2.39 1.79
CA GLY A 74 2.17 1.88 3.14
C GLY A 74 1.59 2.77 4.22
N LEU A 75 1.75 4.09 4.10
CA LEU A 75 1.13 5.06 4.99
C LEU A 75 -0.41 4.94 4.92
N SER A 76 -1.02 4.91 3.74
CA SER A 76 -2.47 4.76 3.63
C SER A 76 -3.00 3.48 4.29
N VAL A 77 -2.24 2.37 4.23
CA VAL A 77 -2.63 1.10 4.84
C VAL A 77 -2.35 1.09 6.34
N PHE A 78 -1.14 1.43 6.79
CA PHE A 78 -0.74 1.21 8.19
C PHE A 78 -0.96 2.42 9.11
N LEU A 79 -0.91 3.64 8.59
CA LEU A 79 -0.95 4.87 9.39
C LEU A 79 -2.25 5.04 10.18
N PRO A 80 -3.46 4.75 9.65
CA PRO A 80 -4.69 4.91 10.42
C PRO A 80 -4.72 4.07 11.70
N ASN A 81 -4.22 2.83 11.60
CA ASN A 81 -4.20 1.90 12.73
C ASN A 81 -3.06 2.19 13.71
N PHE A 82 -1.93 2.71 13.23
CA PHE A 82 -0.77 3.06 14.06
C PHE A 82 -0.97 4.37 14.85
N ILE A 83 -1.56 5.40 14.23
CA ILE A 83 -1.73 6.72 14.84
C ILE A 83 -3.04 6.82 15.63
N PHE A 84 -4.16 6.36 15.07
CA PHE A 84 -5.49 6.64 15.65
C PHE A 84 -6.09 5.44 16.40
N GLY A 85 -5.52 4.24 16.23
CA GLY A 85 -5.95 3.02 16.92
C GLY A 85 -7.39 2.58 16.60
N LYS A 86 -7.85 1.56 17.32
CA LYS A 86 -9.18 0.94 17.12
C LYS A 86 -10.36 1.90 17.33
N ASN A 87 -10.24 2.87 18.24
CA ASN A 87 -11.33 3.78 18.58
C ASN A 87 -11.73 4.69 17.42
N TRP A 88 -10.75 5.19 16.66
CA TRP A 88 -11.02 6.00 15.48
C TRP A 88 -11.68 5.17 14.37
N GLU A 89 -11.23 3.93 14.19
CA GLU A 89 -11.78 3.02 13.19
C GLU A 89 -13.27 2.72 13.46
N GLU A 90 -13.62 2.47 14.73
CA GLU A 90 -15.02 2.30 15.16
C GLU A 90 -15.87 3.55 14.94
N LYS A 91 -15.33 4.73 15.24
CA LYS A 91 -16.02 6.01 15.00
C LYS A 91 -16.29 6.21 13.50
N LYS A 92 -15.32 5.93 12.65
CA LYS A 92 -15.45 6.10 11.20
C LYS A 92 -16.47 5.15 10.58
N ILE A 93 -16.53 3.92 11.08
CA ILE A 93 -17.51 2.92 10.63
C ILE A 93 -18.92 3.35 11.05
N ARG A 94 -19.10 3.89 12.26
CA ARG A 94 -20.40 4.42 12.71
C ARG A 94 -20.85 5.57 11.80
N GLU A 95 -19.95 6.50 11.50
CA GLU A 95 -20.19 7.61 10.54
C GLU A 95 -20.62 7.11 9.16
N LEU A 96 -19.92 6.11 8.61
CA LEU A 96 -20.24 5.53 7.30
C LEU A 96 -21.61 4.82 7.29
N MET A 97 -21.95 4.11 8.37
CA MET A 97 -23.26 3.47 8.52
C MET A 97 -24.38 4.49 8.61
N GLU A 98 -24.20 5.57 9.38
CA GLU A 98 -25.17 6.67 9.48
C GLU A 98 -25.34 7.39 8.12
N ARG A 99 -24.25 7.61 7.39
CA ARG A 99 -24.30 8.23 6.06
C ARG A 99 -25.03 7.34 5.04
N ASN A 100 -24.76 6.03 5.03
CA ASN A 100 -25.49 5.08 4.19
C ASN A 100 -26.97 4.95 4.54
N ARG A 101 -27.33 5.13 5.82
CA ARG A 101 -28.74 5.13 6.26
C ARG A 101 -29.48 6.37 5.74
N ASN A 102 -28.85 7.54 5.81
CA ASN A 102 -29.43 8.79 5.31
C ASN A 102 -29.53 8.85 3.77
N LEU A 103 -28.62 8.17 3.05
CA LEU A 103 -28.67 8.08 1.58
C LEU A 103 -29.75 7.12 1.04
N LYS A 104 -30.44 6.38 1.90
CA LYS A 104 -31.53 5.44 1.54
C LYS A 104 -32.94 6.01 1.80
N ILE A 105 -33.04 7.32 2.06
CA ILE A 105 -34.30 8.09 2.17
C ILE A 105 -34.54 8.77 0.82
#